data_AF-A0A2S3YBV6-F1
#
_entry.id   AF-A0A2S3YBV6-F1
#
_cell.length_a   1.000
_cell.length_b   1.000
_cell.length_c   1.000
_cell.angle_alpha   90.00
_cell.angle_beta   90.00
_cell.angle_gamma   90.00
#
_symmetry.space_group_name_H-M   'P 1'
#
loop_
_entity.id
_entity.type
_entity.pdbx_description
1 polymer ?
#
loop_
_entity_poly.entity_id
_entity_poly.type
_entity_poly.pdbx_seq_one_letter_code
_entity_poly.pdbx_strand_id
1 'polypeptide(L)'
;MIRSVPLRRSLVALLLSCSVLVSATGCGDKGSGAATRTGASPSSSVSAAASVSASATAERQRLAKTRFVANAGLAAGATYQWIVKPYRAGTFKKGAEGRTFALVKAGLAGGFAYNRLKAAAENAKGDPLLSKAVAPLTAGIESLKGMATKLRNGEAGEGDIGAFESVIDSIKDAGKSAGAEVTDKVPSTSQLTG
;
A
#
# COMPACT_ATOMS: atom_id res chain seq x y z
N MET A 1 -20.80 -15.26 -44.99
CA MET A 1 -21.38 -14.99 -43.64
C MET A 1 -20.27 -14.48 -42.73
N ILE A 2 -20.19 -13.16 -42.52
CA ILE A 2 -19.13 -12.53 -41.72
C ILE A 2 -19.56 -12.55 -40.26
N ARG A 3 -18.83 -13.30 -39.42
CA ARG A 3 -19.06 -13.37 -37.97
C ARG A 3 -18.61 -12.06 -37.32
N SER A 4 -19.54 -11.37 -36.69
CA SER A 4 -19.26 -10.17 -35.89
C SER A 4 -18.57 -10.57 -34.58
N VAL A 5 -17.34 -10.12 -34.37
CA VAL A 5 -16.56 -10.37 -33.14
C VAL A 5 -16.83 -9.23 -32.15
N PRO A 6 -17.06 -9.50 -30.86
CA PRO A 6 -17.38 -8.44 -29.89
C PRO A 6 -16.20 -7.47 -29.71
N LEU A 7 -16.41 -6.20 -30.09
CA LEU A 7 -15.44 -5.09 -30.05
C LEU A 7 -14.68 -4.96 -28.71
N ARG A 8 -15.26 -5.43 -27.60
CA ARG A 8 -14.64 -5.38 -26.27
C ARG A 8 -13.40 -6.26 -26.14
N ARG A 9 -13.28 -7.34 -26.92
CA ARG A 9 -12.09 -8.22 -26.90
C ARG A 9 -10.93 -7.68 -27.74
N SER A 10 -11.22 -6.97 -28.84
CA SER A 10 -10.18 -6.37 -29.69
C SER A 10 -9.47 -5.19 -29.02
N LEU A 11 -10.17 -4.45 -28.16
CA LEU A 11 -9.62 -3.29 -27.44
C LEU A 11 -8.61 -3.69 -26.34
N VAL A 12 -8.79 -4.87 -25.73
CA VAL A 12 -7.85 -5.42 -24.74
C VAL A 12 -6.56 -5.93 -25.40
N ALA A 13 -6.66 -6.53 -26.59
CA ALA A 13 -5.49 -6.98 -27.34
C ALA A 13 -4.63 -5.81 -27.88
N LEU A 14 -5.26 -4.69 -28.24
CA LEU A 14 -4.57 -3.49 -28.73
C LEU A 14 -3.82 -2.74 -27.61
N LEU A 15 -4.38 -2.72 -26.39
CA LEU A 15 -3.72 -2.08 -25.24
C LEU A 15 -2.59 -2.94 -24.64
N LEU A 16 -2.65 -4.27 -24.81
CA LEU A 16 -1.58 -5.18 -24.37
C LEU A 16 -0.35 -5.15 -25.30
N SER A 17 -0.51 -4.69 -26.55
CA SER A 17 0.56 -4.65 -27.56
C SER A 17 1.34 -3.33 -27.60
N CYS A 18 0.87 -2.27 -26.94
CA CYS A 18 1.57 -0.97 -26.88
C CYS A 18 2.63 -0.85 -25.76
N SER A 19 2.78 -1.85 -24.89
CA SER A 19 3.72 -1.79 -23.76
C SER A 19 5.12 -2.38 -24.05
N VAL A 20 5.39 -2.86 -25.27
CA VAL A 20 6.59 -3.67 -25.57
C VAL A 20 7.59 -2.99 -26.53
N LEU A 21 7.33 -1.76 -26.99
CA LEU A 21 8.23 -1.08 -27.93
C LEU A 21 8.61 0.32 -27.42
N VAL A 22 9.92 0.61 -27.42
CA VAL A 22 10.65 1.83 -26.99
C VAL A 22 11.16 1.71 -25.54
N SER A 23 12.46 1.56 -25.24
CA SER A 23 13.67 1.82 -26.03
C SER A 23 14.89 1.08 -25.46
N ALA A 24 15.41 0.14 -26.24
CA ALA A 24 16.82 -0.24 -26.22
C ALA A 24 17.58 0.66 -27.21
N THR A 25 18.61 1.34 -26.72
CA THR A 25 19.73 1.90 -27.49
C THR A 25 20.99 1.37 -26.78
N GLY A 26 21.89 0.56 -27.33
CA GLY A 26 22.22 0.28 -28.72
C GLY A 26 23.58 0.89 -29.06
N CYS A 27 24.67 0.17 -28.77
CA CYS A 27 26.00 0.21 -29.44
C CYS A 27 26.94 -0.74 -28.66
N GLY A 28 27.61 -1.76 -29.20
CA GLY A 28 27.69 -2.29 -30.56
C GLY A 28 28.86 -3.30 -30.64
N ASP A 29 28.51 -4.56 -30.90
CA ASP A 29 29.16 -5.62 -31.70
C ASP A 29 30.70 -5.77 -31.81
N LYS A 30 31.23 -6.93 -31.35
CA LYS A 30 31.97 -7.92 -32.18
C LYS A 30 32.64 -9.04 -31.36
N GLY A 31 32.43 -10.28 -31.80
CA GLY A 31 33.53 -11.22 -32.06
C GLY A 31 34.13 -12.04 -30.91
N SER A 32 34.16 -13.35 -31.14
CA SER A 32 34.89 -14.41 -30.44
C SER A 32 36.34 -14.08 -30.02
N GLY A 33 36.80 -14.72 -28.94
CA GLY A 33 38.22 -15.04 -28.75
C GLY A 33 38.95 -14.26 -27.65
N ALA A 34 39.77 -14.99 -26.91
CA ALA A 34 40.61 -14.54 -25.80
C ALA A 34 41.57 -13.38 -26.14
N ALA A 35 41.84 -12.48 -25.18
CA ALA A 35 43.19 -12.01 -24.84
C ALA A 35 43.18 -10.97 -23.71
N THR A 36 44.11 -11.17 -22.78
CA THR A 36 44.59 -10.26 -21.74
C THR A 36 45.16 -8.95 -22.31
N ARG A 37 44.97 -7.82 -21.59
CA ARG A 37 45.98 -6.81 -21.14
C ARG A 37 45.54 -5.33 -21.25
N THR A 38 45.52 -4.70 -20.07
CA THR A 38 46.04 -3.35 -19.70
C THR A 38 45.78 -2.12 -20.58
N GLY A 39 45.07 -1.15 -19.98
CA GLY A 39 45.60 0.20 -19.74
C GLY A 39 45.26 1.30 -20.75
N ALA A 40 44.37 2.22 -20.37
CA ALA A 40 44.57 3.68 -20.45
C ALA A 40 43.29 4.41 -19.99
N SER A 41 43.41 5.25 -18.95
CA SER A 41 42.39 6.23 -18.57
C SER A 41 42.20 7.29 -19.66
N PRO A 42 41.04 7.96 -19.66
CA PRO A 42 41.10 9.41 -19.56
C PRO A 42 40.34 9.90 -18.32
N SER A 43 40.96 10.87 -17.67
CA SER A 43 40.41 11.66 -16.58
C SER A 43 39.21 12.52 -17.02
N SER A 44 38.48 13.01 -16.01
CA SER A 44 37.58 14.18 -16.01
C SER A 44 36.17 14.06 -16.60
N SER A 45 35.22 13.66 -15.74
CA SER A 45 34.03 14.48 -15.41
C SER A 45 33.36 13.97 -14.11
N VAL A 46 34.01 14.23 -12.98
CA VAL A 46 33.41 14.09 -11.64
C VAL A 46 32.47 15.28 -11.38
N SER A 47 31.29 15.31 -11.99
CA SER A 47 30.14 16.17 -11.59
C SER A 47 28.89 15.84 -12.42
N ALA A 48 28.40 14.61 -12.31
CA ALA A 48 27.05 14.23 -12.77
C ALA A 48 26.43 13.12 -11.90
N ALA A 49 27.25 12.36 -11.17
CA ALA A 49 26.76 11.31 -10.26
C ALA A 49 26.01 11.85 -9.03
N ALA A 50 26.30 13.07 -8.57
CA ALA A 50 25.64 13.66 -7.40
C ALA A 50 24.19 14.09 -7.69
N SER A 51 23.91 14.63 -8.88
CA SER A 51 22.57 15.11 -9.27
C SER A 51 21.61 13.99 -9.68
N VAL A 52 22.13 12.90 -10.28
CA VAL A 52 21.35 11.69 -10.58
C VAL A 52 21.01 10.92 -9.30
N SER A 53 21.96 10.80 -8.36
CA SER A 53 21.76 10.07 -7.09
C SER A 53 20.83 10.81 -6.11
N ALA A 54 20.91 12.14 -6.03
CA ALA A 54 19.99 12.94 -5.22
C ALA A 54 18.54 12.88 -5.75
N SER A 55 18.36 12.99 -7.08
CA SER A 55 17.03 12.89 -7.72
C SER A 55 16.42 11.50 -7.56
N ALA A 56 17.19 10.44 -7.76
CA ALA A 56 16.71 9.07 -7.59
C ALA A 56 16.36 8.73 -6.12
N THR A 57 17.01 9.37 -5.15
CA THR A 57 16.68 9.20 -3.73
C THR A 57 15.40 9.96 -3.36
N ALA A 58 15.26 11.21 -3.82
CA ALA A 58 14.04 12.00 -3.60
C ALA A 58 12.81 11.35 -4.27
N GLU A 59 12.96 10.77 -5.45
CA GLU A 59 11.87 10.07 -6.15
C GLU A 59 11.44 8.81 -5.39
N ARG A 60 12.38 8.00 -4.90
CA ARG A 60 12.08 6.84 -4.05
C ARG A 60 11.33 7.24 -2.78
N GLN A 61 11.73 8.32 -2.13
CA GLN A 61 11.05 8.85 -0.94
C GLN A 61 9.61 9.28 -1.24
N ARG A 62 9.39 9.98 -2.36
CA ARG A 62 8.04 10.38 -2.80
C ARG A 62 7.16 9.17 -3.10
N LEU A 63 7.70 8.17 -3.77
CA LEU A 63 6.98 6.93 -4.08
C LEU A 63 6.65 6.15 -2.79
N ALA A 64 7.59 6.04 -1.86
CA ALA A 64 7.41 5.44 -0.55
C ALA A 64 6.27 6.14 0.22
N LYS A 65 6.33 7.47 0.30
CA LYS A 65 5.30 8.30 0.94
C LYS A 65 3.92 8.12 0.30
N THR A 66 3.86 8.12 -1.03
CA THR A 66 2.61 7.94 -1.78
C THR A 66 2.00 6.56 -1.49
N ARG A 67 2.82 5.51 -1.48
CA ARG A 67 2.37 4.14 -1.19
C ARG A 67 1.97 3.98 0.27
N PHE A 68 2.65 4.65 1.20
CA PHE A 68 2.24 4.73 2.59
C PHE A 68 0.83 5.31 2.70
N VAL A 69 0.60 6.50 2.14
CA VAL A 69 -0.71 7.18 2.19
C VAL A 69 -1.80 6.34 1.55
N ALA A 70 -1.53 5.75 0.38
CA ALA A 70 -2.52 4.92 -0.32
C ALA A 70 -2.94 3.71 0.52
N ASN A 71 -1.98 2.99 1.12
CA ASN A 71 -2.29 1.82 1.93
C ASN A 71 -2.92 2.19 3.28
N ALA A 72 -2.38 3.21 3.95
CA ALA A 72 -2.91 3.70 5.23
C ALA A 72 -4.33 4.25 5.07
N GLY A 73 -4.60 4.99 3.99
CA GLY A 73 -5.93 5.55 3.71
C GLY A 73 -6.97 4.47 3.44
N LEU A 74 -6.61 3.42 2.69
CA LEU A 74 -7.49 2.27 2.47
C LEU A 74 -7.79 1.51 3.77
N ALA A 75 -6.78 1.33 4.61
CA ALA A 75 -6.98 0.72 5.92
C ALA A 75 -7.89 1.57 6.82
N ALA A 76 -7.62 2.87 6.90
CA ALA A 76 -8.41 3.82 7.69
C ALA A 76 -9.87 3.84 7.24
N GLY A 77 -10.12 3.90 5.93
CA GLY A 77 -11.48 3.88 5.40
C GLY A 77 -12.20 2.54 5.61
N ALA A 78 -11.50 1.41 5.52
CA ALA A 78 -12.06 0.10 5.85
C ALA A 78 -12.50 0.02 7.32
N THR A 79 -11.61 0.42 8.23
CA THR A 79 -11.84 0.43 9.67
C THR A 79 -12.99 1.36 10.02
N TYR A 80 -12.97 2.60 9.53
CA TYR A 80 -14.02 3.56 9.86
C TYR A 80 -15.40 3.10 9.37
N GLN A 81 -15.47 2.62 8.13
CA GLN A 81 -16.76 2.31 7.50
C GLN A 81 -17.38 1.00 7.98
N TRP A 82 -16.56 0.00 8.32
CA TRP A 82 -17.06 -1.36 8.61
C TRP A 82 -16.79 -1.84 10.03
N ILE A 83 -16.04 -1.09 10.83
CA ILE A 83 -15.78 -1.39 12.23
C ILE A 83 -16.35 -0.26 13.11
N VAL A 84 -15.87 0.97 12.94
CA VAL A 84 -16.23 2.10 13.82
C VAL A 84 -17.69 2.52 13.64
N LYS A 85 -18.15 2.75 12.41
CA LYS A 85 -19.54 3.13 12.12
C LYS A 85 -20.57 2.12 12.65
N PRO A 86 -20.52 0.82 12.30
CA PRO A 86 -21.48 -0.16 12.82
C PRO A 86 -21.37 -0.37 14.33
N TYR A 87 -20.17 -0.21 14.91
CA TYR A 87 -20.02 -0.20 16.36
C TYR A 87 -20.80 0.96 17.00
N ARG A 88 -20.59 2.20 16.53
CA ARG A 88 -21.28 3.40 17.02
C ARG A 88 -22.79 3.34 16.80
N ALA A 89 -23.24 2.70 15.71
CA ALA A 89 -24.66 2.45 15.45
C ALA A 89 -25.26 1.34 16.35
N GLY A 90 -24.45 0.67 17.17
CA GLY A 90 -24.90 -0.42 18.04
C GLY A 90 -25.18 -1.74 17.30
N THR A 91 -24.78 -1.88 16.03
CA THR A 91 -25.06 -3.07 15.20
C THR A 91 -24.35 -4.33 15.72
N PHE A 92 -23.28 -4.18 16.51
CA PHE A 92 -22.61 -5.33 17.13
C PHE A 92 -23.28 -5.84 18.42
N LYS A 93 -24.24 -5.09 18.99
CA LYS A 93 -24.94 -5.46 20.22
C LYS A 93 -25.76 -6.74 20.00
N LYS A 94 -25.84 -7.59 21.03
CA LYS A 94 -26.68 -8.80 20.99
C LYS A 94 -28.13 -8.41 20.68
N GLY A 95 -28.77 -9.15 19.76
CA GLY A 95 -30.14 -8.88 19.32
C GLY A 95 -30.30 -7.78 18.27
N ALA A 96 -29.23 -7.05 17.91
CA ALA A 96 -29.30 -6.08 16.82
C ALA A 96 -29.51 -6.78 15.47
N GLU A 97 -30.37 -6.19 14.63
CA GLU A 97 -30.60 -6.68 13.28
C GLU A 97 -29.30 -6.60 12.46
N GLY A 98 -28.99 -7.67 11.70
CA GLY A 98 -27.80 -7.72 10.87
C GLY A 98 -26.47 -7.89 11.63
N ARG A 99 -26.49 -8.12 12.95
CA ARG A 99 -25.28 -8.28 13.79
C ARG A 99 -24.26 -9.24 13.19
N THR A 100 -24.68 -10.45 12.81
CA THR A 100 -23.75 -11.47 12.29
C THR A 100 -23.06 -11.01 11.01
N PHE A 101 -23.79 -10.39 10.09
CA PHE A 101 -23.23 -9.85 8.87
C PHE A 101 -22.27 -8.70 9.14
N ALA A 102 -22.61 -7.83 10.09
CA ALA A 102 -21.76 -6.74 10.53
C ALA A 102 -20.45 -7.28 11.13
N LEU A 103 -20.49 -8.30 11.99
CA LEU A 103 -19.30 -8.92 12.59
C LEU A 103 -18.40 -9.60 11.55
N VAL A 104 -18.99 -10.33 10.60
CA VAL A 104 -18.22 -10.94 9.49
C VAL A 104 -17.55 -9.85 8.66
N LYS A 105 -18.27 -8.80 8.28
CA LYS A 105 -17.73 -7.69 7.51
C LYS A 105 -16.65 -6.93 8.27
N ALA A 106 -16.84 -6.72 9.56
CA ALA A 106 -15.87 -6.08 10.44
C ALA A 106 -14.60 -6.92 10.57
N GLY A 107 -14.71 -8.24 10.71
CA GLY A 107 -13.57 -9.17 10.71
C GLY A 107 -12.79 -9.13 9.40
N LEU A 108 -13.48 -9.14 8.25
CA LEU A 108 -12.84 -9.00 6.93
C LEU A 108 -12.15 -7.64 6.77
N ALA A 109 -12.82 -6.56 7.17
CA ALA A 109 -12.26 -5.21 7.14
C ALA A 109 -11.02 -5.08 8.06
N GLY A 110 -11.05 -5.68 9.24
CA GLY A 110 -9.91 -5.71 10.16
C GLY A 110 -8.72 -6.47 9.58
N GLY A 111 -8.97 -7.62 8.94
CA GLY A 111 -7.93 -8.38 8.24
C GLY A 111 -7.33 -7.60 7.05
N PHE A 112 -8.18 -6.98 6.24
CA PHE A 112 -7.75 -6.11 5.14
C PHE A 112 -6.92 -4.92 5.65
N ALA A 113 -7.41 -4.23 6.69
CA ALA A 113 -6.71 -3.12 7.31
C ALA A 113 -5.33 -3.56 7.83
N TYR A 114 -5.23 -4.68 8.55
CA TYR A 114 -3.94 -5.21 9.02
C TYR A 114 -2.95 -5.42 7.86
N ASN A 115 -3.37 -6.07 6.78
CA ASN A 115 -2.50 -6.30 5.62
C ASN A 115 -2.04 -5.00 4.96
N ARG A 116 -2.97 -4.04 4.79
CA ARG A 116 -2.66 -2.72 4.22
C ARG A 116 -1.75 -1.90 5.13
N LEU A 117 -1.96 -1.93 6.43
CA LEU A 117 -1.11 -1.21 7.37
C LEU A 117 0.29 -1.81 7.44
N LYS A 118 0.44 -3.14 7.33
CA LYS A 118 1.77 -3.74 7.17
C LYS A 118 2.47 -3.24 5.91
N ALA A 119 1.76 -3.21 4.79
CA ALA A 119 2.31 -2.62 3.57
C ALA A 119 2.67 -1.13 3.77
N ALA A 120 1.84 -0.36 4.50
CA ALA A 120 2.15 1.02 4.83
C ALA A 120 3.43 1.12 5.69
N ALA A 121 3.58 0.31 6.73
CA ALA A 121 4.78 0.28 7.58
C ALA A 121 6.05 -0.07 6.79
N GLU A 122 5.97 -1.00 5.83
CA GLU A 122 7.08 -1.30 4.93
C GLU A 122 7.42 -0.11 4.02
N ASN A 123 6.41 0.56 3.45
CA ASN A 123 6.62 1.76 2.64
C ASN A 123 7.20 2.91 3.46
N ALA A 124 6.81 3.07 4.73
CA ALA A 124 7.31 4.09 5.64
C ALA A 124 8.84 4.02 5.84
N LYS A 125 9.46 2.85 5.71
CA LYS A 125 10.93 2.69 5.79
C LYS A 125 11.67 3.45 4.67
N GLY A 126 11.00 3.72 3.55
CA GLY A 126 11.56 4.42 2.41
C GLY A 126 11.59 5.95 2.54
N ASP A 127 11.02 6.52 3.61
CA ASP A 127 11.01 7.96 3.87
C ASP A 127 11.71 8.28 5.22
N PRO A 128 12.64 9.27 5.28
CA PRO A 128 13.41 9.57 6.48
C PRO A 128 12.58 10.05 7.69
N LEU A 129 11.40 10.63 7.45
CA LEU A 129 10.52 11.10 8.51
C LEU A 129 9.60 9.98 8.98
N LEU A 130 8.99 9.24 8.04
CA LEU A 130 8.11 8.11 8.38
C LEU A 130 8.86 6.94 9.01
N SER A 131 10.12 6.69 8.60
CA SER A 131 10.96 5.61 9.15
C SER A 131 11.14 5.70 10.67
N LYS A 132 11.15 6.92 11.24
CA LYS A 132 11.22 7.14 12.70
C LYS A 132 9.98 6.65 13.43
N ALA A 133 8.84 6.61 12.75
CA ALA A 133 7.58 6.12 13.29
C ALA A 133 7.36 4.62 13.01
N VAL A 134 8.21 3.94 12.23
CA VAL A 134 7.96 2.54 11.83
C VAL A 134 7.86 1.60 13.02
N ALA A 135 8.70 1.76 14.05
CA ALA A 135 8.65 0.92 15.24
C ALA A 135 7.31 1.05 15.99
N PRO A 136 6.87 2.26 16.42
CA PRO A 136 5.56 2.41 17.07
C PRO A 136 4.39 2.06 16.15
N LEU A 137 4.47 2.35 14.84
CA LEU A 137 3.44 1.93 13.88
C LEU A 137 3.32 0.40 13.82
N THR A 138 4.44 -0.32 13.73
CA THR A 138 4.44 -1.79 13.66
C THR A 138 3.91 -2.40 14.95
N ALA A 139 4.27 -1.84 16.11
CA ALA A 139 3.73 -2.28 17.39
C ALA A 139 2.20 -2.08 17.47
N GLY A 140 1.70 -0.90 17.04
CA GLY A 140 0.28 -0.62 16.93
C GLY A 140 -0.43 -1.60 15.99
N ILE A 141 0.14 -1.86 14.81
CA ILE A 141 -0.41 -2.79 13.82
C ILE A 141 -0.48 -4.22 14.36
N GLU A 142 0.54 -4.69 15.07
CA GLU A 142 0.52 -6.05 15.62
C GLU A 142 -0.53 -6.20 16.73
N SER A 143 -0.81 -5.13 17.50
CA SER A 143 -1.92 -5.12 18.44
C SER A 143 -3.29 -5.33 17.76
N LEU A 144 -3.45 -4.86 16.51
CA LEU A 144 -4.70 -5.01 15.74
C LEU A 144 -4.99 -6.46 15.35
N LYS A 145 -3.95 -7.30 15.20
CA LYS A 145 -4.12 -8.70 14.75
C LYS A 145 -4.97 -9.53 15.73
N GLY A 146 -4.71 -9.36 17.02
CA GLY A 146 -5.50 -10.00 18.07
C GLY A 146 -6.94 -9.48 18.08
N MET A 147 -7.11 -8.18 17.88
CA MET A 147 -8.42 -7.53 17.89
C MET A 147 -9.29 -7.91 16.68
N ALA A 148 -8.72 -8.06 15.48
CA ALA A 148 -9.45 -8.53 14.30
C ALA A 148 -10.05 -9.93 14.51
N THR A 149 -9.34 -10.80 15.23
CA THR A 149 -9.84 -12.14 15.58
C THR A 149 -11.02 -12.05 16.55
N LYS A 150 -10.89 -11.27 17.63
CA LYS A 150 -12.00 -11.01 18.57
C LYS A 150 -13.23 -10.42 17.85
N LEU A 151 -12.99 -9.49 16.92
CA LEU A 151 -14.04 -8.81 16.18
C LEU A 151 -14.85 -9.80 15.33
N ARG A 152 -14.18 -10.71 14.62
CA ARG A 152 -14.84 -11.77 13.86
C ARG A 152 -15.63 -12.73 14.75
N ASN A 153 -15.11 -13.04 15.93
CA ASN A 153 -15.76 -13.93 16.89
C ASN A 153 -16.90 -13.24 17.68
N GLY A 154 -17.07 -11.92 17.54
CA GLY A 154 -18.05 -11.16 18.30
C GLY A 154 -17.67 -10.96 19.77
N GLU A 155 -16.38 -11.08 20.08
CA GLU A 155 -15.78 -10.92 21.41
C GLU A 155 -15.21 -9.50 21.63
N ALA A 156 -15.05 -8.72 20.55
CA ALA A 156 -14.54 -7.36 20.64
C ALA A 156 -15.55 -6.43 21.31
N GLY A 157 -15.11 -5.74 22.37
CA GLY A 157 -15.89 -4.74 23.09
C GLY A 157 -15.49 -3.31 22.73
N GLU A 158 -16.09 -2.35 23.44
CA GLU A 158 -15.83 -0.91 23.29
C GLU A 158 -14.35 -0.55 23.30
N GLY A 159 -13.59 -1.12 24.25
CA GLY A 159 -12.16 -0.89 24.36
C GLY A 159 -11.36 -1.39 23.16
N ASP A 160 -11.73 -2.53 22.56
CA ASP A 160 -11.04 -3.06 21.38
C ASP A 160 -11.32 -2.19 20.14
N ILE A 161 -12.54 -1.66 19.99
CA ILE A 161 -12.88 -0.76 18.88
C ILE A 161 -12.18 0.60 19.03
N GLY A 162 -12.16 1.15 20.25
CA GLY A 162 -11.43 2.38 20.56
C GLY A 162 -9.92 2.24 20.31
N ALA A 163 -9.34 1.07 20.57
CA ALA A 163 -7.95 0.77 20.23
C ALA A 163 -7.72 0.71 18.71
N PHE A 164 -8.64 0.14 17.93
CA PHE A 164 -8.58 0.20 16.46
C PHE A 164 -8.55 1.63 15.95
N GLU A 165 -9.45 2.48 16.46
CA GLU A 165 -9.52 3.90 16.10
C GLU A 165 -8.22 4.62 16.48
N SER A 166 -7.71 4.40 17.70
CA SER A 166 -6.47 5.02 18.20
C SER A 166 -5.23 4.64 17.38
N VAL A 167 -5.10 3.38 16.97
CA VAL A 167 -3.99 2.95 16.11
C VAL A 167 -4.09 3.61 14.73
N ILE A 168 -5.28 3.65 14.14
CA ILE A 168 -5.51 4.32 12.86
C ILE A 168 -5.20 5.82 12.95
N ASP A 169 -5.61 6.49 14.02
CA ASP A 169 -5.31 7.90 14.23
C ASP A 169 -3.81 8.14 14.41
N SER A 170 -3.12 7.28 15.17
CA SER A 170 -1.65 7.34 15.30
C SER A 170 -0.94 7.20 13.94
N ILE A 171 -1.46 6.38 13.04
CA ILE A 171 -0.95 6.22 11.68
C ILE A 171 -1.20 7.48 10.85
N LYS A 172 -2.39 8.09 10.97
CA LYS A 172 -2.74 9.34 10.29
C LYS A 172 -1.87 10.49 10.79
N ASP A 173 -1.59 10.54 12.09
CA ASP A 173 -0.74 11.56 12.71
C ASP A 173 0.74 11.40 12.34
N ALA A 174 1.25 10.17 12.29
CA ALA A 174 2.58 9.89 11.75
C ALA A 174 2.69 10.34 10.29
N GLY A 175 1.65 10.07 9.49
CA GLY A 175 1.52 10.56 8.13
C GLY A 175 1.58 12.09 8.05
N LYS A 176 0.69 12.77 8.78
CA LYS A 176 0.64 14.25 8.83
C LYS A 176 1.96 14.86 9.25
N SER A 177 2.59 14.33 10.30
CA SER A 177 3.88 14.81 10.81
C SER A 177 5.02 14.67 9.79
N ALA A 178 4.92 13.71 8.87
CA ALA A 178 5.86 13.51 7.78
C ALA A 178 5.45 14.23 6.48
N GLY A 179 4.38 15.05 6.47
CA GLY A 179 3.84 15.68 5.27
C GLY A 179 3.19 14.69 4.29
N ALA A 180 2.67 13.59 4.82
CA ALA A 180 2.06 12.45 4.13
C ALA A 180 0.63 12.23 4.65
N GLU A 181 -0.24 13.21 4.43
CA GLU A 181 -1.57 13.19 5.01
C GLU A 181 -2.37 11.95 4.56
N VAL A 182 -2.88 11.21 5.55
CA VAL A 182 -3.68 10.01 5.33
C VAL A 182 -5.15 10.37 5.45
N THR A 183 -5.87 10.26 4.34
CA THR A 183 -7.32 10.42 4.29
C THR A 183 -7.99 9.07 4.19
N ASP A 184 -9.13 8.92 4.85
CA ASP A 184 -9.94 7.70 4.81
C ASP A 184 -10.41 7.44 3.37
N LYS A 185 -10.05 6.28 2.83
CA LYS A 185 -10.51 5.78 1.53
C LYS A 185 -11.22 4.46 1.72
N VAL A 186 -12.53 4.45 1.49
CA VAL A 186 -13.33 3.23 1.65
C VAL A 186 -12.98 2.26 0.51
N PRO A 187 -12.44 1.07 0.81
CA PRO A 187 -12.20 0.06 -0.22
C PRO A 187 -13.53 -0.47 -0.75
N SER A 188 -13.53 -0.93 -2.01
CA SER A 188 -14.67 -1.66 -2.56
C SER A 188 -14.85 -3.01 -1.87
N THR A 189 -16.03 -3.60 -1.97
CA THR A 189 -16.33 -4.91 -1.39
C THR A 189 -15.42 -6.01 -1.95
N SER A 190 -15.12 -6.00 -3.25
CA SER A 190 -14.17 -6.93 -3.87
C SER A 190 -12.75 -6.75 -3.32
N GLN A 191 -12.33 -5.52 -3.03
CA GLN A 191 -11.01 -5.27 -2.43
C GLN A 191 -10.89 -5.81 -1.00
N LEU A 192 -12.01 -5.88 -0.27
CA LEU A 192 -12.04 -6.44 1.09
C LEU A 192 -11.96 -7.96 1.11
N THR A 193 -12.51 -8.64 0.11
CA THR A 193 -12.61 -10.11 0.07
C THR A 193 -11.46 -10.81 -0.63
N GLY A 194 -10.66 -10.06 -1.41
CA GLY A 194 -9.58 -10.62 -2.25
C GLY A 194 -10.05 -10.88 -3.67
#